data_AF-A0A374T101-F1
#
_entry.id   AF-A0A374T101-F1
#
_cell.length_a   1.000
_cell.length_b   1.000
_cell.length_c   1.000
_cell.angle_alpha   90.00
_cell.angle_beta   90.00
_cell.angle_gamma   90.00
#
_symmetry.space_group_name_H-M   'P 1'
#
loop_
_entity.id
_entity.type
_entity.pdbx_description
1 polymer ?
#
loop_
_entity_poly.entity_id
_entity_poly.type
_entity_poly.pdbx_seq_one_letter_code
_entity_poly.pdbx_strand_id
1 'polypeptide(L)'
;MEGTRLTLARKLRGFSKKELAELVKVTPKSIADYENDATNPSSEIEQRLMQALRFPEAFFNLHTTEPMPEKAISFRARTKLKRSQKDIATAEATLATELSDWCNTKFNLPKTDVPTIEGVGPVLAAEMLRKEWKMGEGAIPNLLALLESHGIRIFFAGEIGNEVDAFSYWEPRTECPYVFLTTSKSGERRRMDAAHELGHLVMHRNLDMGTSATKEIEAEANRFASAFLMPKSTMLKYTPRGFSLRDAVAHKKQWKVSVAAFIFRSHDIGLLTDWQYHNLFKQLSAAGWRTDEPNAIIPEQSEVNKQVITLLSKMPQKLSTATNETALPLELCYQLLTGTSAQVVLGGKTPTSKTCRRKADLTVVQ
;
A
#
# COMPACT_ATOMS: atom_id res chain seq x y z
N MET A 1 -15.01 -22.75 14.41
CA MET A 1 -14.02 -21.90 13.71
C MET A 1 -13.74 -22.46 12.32
N GLU A 2 -13.87 -21.66 11.25
CA GLU A 2 -13.54 -22.00 9.87
C GLU A 2 -12.02 -21.92 9.61
N GLY A 3 -11.46 -22.98 9.03
CA GLY A 3 -10.01 -23.16 8.87
C GLY A 3 -9.35 -22.14 7.93
N THR A 4 -10.07 -21.69 6.90
CA THR A 4 -9.63 -20.63 5.97
C THR A 4 -9.49 -19.28 6.68
N ARG A 5 -10.44 -18.88 7.55
CA ARG A 5 -10.32 -17.68 8.40
C ARG A 5 -9.17 -17.80 9.38
N LEU A 6 -8.98 -18.97 9.99
CA LEU A 6 -7.82 -19.23 10.85
C LEU A 6 -6.50 -19.05 10.10
N THR A 7 -6.41 -19.60 8.88
CA THR A 7 -5.25 -19.44 8.00
C THR A 7 -4.98 -17.97 7.70
N LEU A 8 -6.03 -17.23 7.35
CA LEU A 8 -5.96 -15.81 6.98
C LEU A 8 -5.48 -14.95 8.16
N ALA A 9 -6.07 -15.13 9.34
CA ALA A 9 -5.67 -14.43 10.56
C ALA A 9 -4.22 -14.77 10.96
N ARG A 10 -3.82 -16.05 10.89
CA ARG A 10 -2.44 -16.46 11.20
C ARG A 10 -1.45 -15.82 10.24
N LYS A 11 -1.73 -15.89 8.93
CA LYS A 11 -0.86 -15.30 7.88
C LYS A 11 -0.73 -13.79 8.05
N LEU A 12 -1.83 -13.08 8.30
CA LEU A 12 -1.81 -11.63 8.55
C LEU A 12 -0.94 -11.26 9.76
N ARG A 13 -0.96 -12.06 10.81
CA ARG A 13 -0.11 -11.86 12.00
C ARG A 13 1.35 -12.27 11.79
N GLY A 14 1.70 -12.80 10.63
CA GLY A 14 3.05 -13.23 10.29
C GLY A 14 3.50 -14.50 11.02
N PHE A 15 2.60 -15.22 11.68
CA PHE A 15 2.95 -16.43 12.41
C PHE A 15 3.08 -17.63 11.48
N SER A 16 4.14 -18.41 11.64
CA SER A 16 4.21 -19.78 11.18
C SER A 16 3.25 -20.67 11.98
N LYS A 17 2.90 -21.84 11.42
CA LYS A 17 2.10 -22.85 12.14
C LYS A 17 2.76 -23.26 13.46
N LYS A 18 4.09 -23.30 13.49
CA LYS A 18 4.88 -23.63 14.68
C LYS A 18 4.76 -22.54 15.75
N GLU A 19 4.97 -21.28 15.38
CA GLU A 19 4.86 -20.16 16.31
C GLU A 19 3.45 -20.03 16.90
N LEU A 20 2.41 -20.19 16.09
CA LEU A 20 1.03 -20.16 16.60
C LEU A 20 0.74 -21.34 17.54
N ALA A 21 1.23 -22.54 17.20
CA ALA A 21 1.05 -23.73 18.02
C ALA A 21 1.69 -23.57 19.41
N GLU A 22 2.91 -23.00 19.46
CA GLU A 22 3.60 -22.68 20.71
C GLU A 22 2.82 -21.66 21.56
N LEU A 23 2.29 -20.60 20.93
CA LEU A 23 1.50 -19.57 21.61
C LEU A 23 0.22 -20.11 22.25
N VAL A 24 -0.49 -21.02 21.58
CA VAL A 24 -1.78 -21.58 22.06
C VAL A 24 -1.65 -22.93 22.76
N LYS A 25 -0.41 -23.43 22.90
CA LYS A 25 -0.04 -24.69 23.58
C LYS A 25 -0.69 -25.93 22.95
N VAL A 26 -0.57 -26.04 21.63
CA VAL A 26 -0.98 -27.24 20.85
C VAL A 26 0.16 -27.69 19.95
N THR A 27 -0.03 -28.75 19.17
CA THR A 27 0.99 -29.19 18.20
C THR A 27 0.85 -28.43 16.86
N PRO A 28 1.94 -28.23 16.09
CA PRO A 28 1.86 -27.65 14.75
C PRO A 28 0.95 -28.44 13.80
N LYS A 29 0.85 -29.76 14.01
CA LYS A 29 -0.09 -30.63 13.31
C LYS A 29 -1.53 -30.25 13.62
N SER A 30 -1.86 -30.00 14.89
CA SER A 30 -3.21 -29.56 15.28
C SER A 30 -3.60 -28.26 14.58
N ILE A 31 -2.69 -27.27 14.50
CA ILE A 31 -2.94 -26.04 13.74
C ILE A 31 -3.20 -26.33 12.25
N ALA A 32 -2.43 -27.24 11.64
CA ALA A 32 -2.68 -27.63 10.26
C ALA A 32 -4.04 -28.33 10.08
N ASP A 33 -4.41 -29.20 11.01
CA ASP A 33 -5.69 -29.91 10.98
C ASP A 33 -6.87 -28.94 11.16
N TYR A 34 -6.73 -27.92 12.02
CA TYR A 34 -7.71 -26.85 12.18
C TYR A 34 -7.83 -25.97 10.92
N GLU A 35 -6.72 -25.61 10.30
CA GLU A 35 -6.71 -24.80 9.07
C GLU A 35 -7.31 -25.50 7.86
N ASN A 36 -7.25 -26.83 7.82
CA ASN A 36 -7.79 -27.65 6.74
C ASN A 36 -9.20 -28.17 7.05
N ASP A 37 -9.84 -27.69 8.13
CA ASP A 37 -11.14 -28.17 8.61
C ASP A 37 -11.20 -29.70 8.87
N ALA A 38 -10.04 -30.33 9.09
CA ALA A 38 -9.94 -31.77 9.36
C ALA A 38 -10.33 -32.11 10.80
N THR A 39 -10.22 -31.16 11.72
CA THR A 39 -10.66 -31.29 13.11
C THR A 39 -11.04 -29.91 13.64
N ASN A 40 -12.06 -29.85 14.50
CA ASN A 40 -12.44 -28.60 15.15
C ASN A 40 -11.66 -28.41 16.47
N PRO A 41 -11.14 -27.22 16.75
CA PRO A 41 -10.58 -26.90 18.06
C PRO A 41 -11.66 -26.97 19.15
N SER A 42 -11.27 -27.31 20.38
CA SER A 42 -12.16 -27.20 21.54
C SER A 42 -12.42 -25.72 21.87
N SER A 43 -13.51 -25.41 22.57
CA SER A 43 -13.84 -24.01 22.95
C SER A 43 -12.71 -23.31 23.71
N GLU A 44 -11.96 -24.06 24.53
CA GLU A 44 -10.78 -23.53 25.22
C GLU A 44 -9.66 -23.13 24.24
N ILE A 45 -9.40 -23.97 23.22
CA ILE A 45 -8.39 -23.69 22.19
C ILE A 45 -8.85 -22.54 21.29
N GLU A 46 -10.14 -22.46 20.93
CA GLU A 46 -10.70 -21.34 20.17
C GLU A 46 -10.46 -20.00 20.88
N GLN A 47 -10.71 -19.93 22.20
CA GLN A 47 -10.44 -18.73 22.99
C GLN A 47 -8.96 -18.33 22.96
N ARG A 48 -8.03 -19.29 23.09
CA ARG A 48 -6.59 -19.02 22.99
C ARG A 48 -6.20 -18.52 21.60
N LEU A 49 -6.76 -19.12 20.55
CA LEU A 49 -6.52 -18.70 19.15
C LEU A 49 -7.01 -17.27 18.90
N MET A 50 -8.23 -16.94 19.32
CA MET A 50 -8.79 -15.59 19.21
C MET A 50 -7.93 -14.55 19.92
N GLN A 51 -7.47 -14.84 21.14
CA GLN A 51 -6.60 -13.95 21.91
C GLN A 51 -5.23 -13.77 21.27
N ALA A 52 -4.59 -14.87 20.83
CA ALA A 52 -3.28 -14.84 20.19
C ALA A 52 -3.31 -14.08 18.86
N LEU A 53 -4.36 -14.28 18.06
CA LEU A 53 -4.52 -13.66 16.75
C LEU A 53 -5.15 -12.27 16.82
N ARG A 54 -5.78 -11.89 17.94
CA ARG A 54 -6.48 -10.61 18.12
C ARG A 54 -7.54 -10.37 17.03
N PHE A 55 -8.38 -11.37 16.83
CA PHE A 55 -9.55 -11.30 15.95
C PHE A 55 -10.81 -11.60 16.76
N PRO A 56 -11.94 -10.94 16.46
CA PRO A 56 -13.21 -11.25 17.13
C PRO A 56 -13.70 -12.64 16.73
N GLU A 57 -14.48 -13.27 17.60
CA GLU A 57 -15.06 -14.60 17.37
C GLU A 57 -15.84 -14.68 16.05
N ALA A 58 -16.65 -13.66 15.77
CA ALA A 58 -17.45 -13.57 14.55
C ALA A 58 -16.60 -13.77 13.28
N PHE A 59 -15.35 -13.31 13.27
CA PHE A 59 -14.46 -13.44 12.12
C PHE A 59 -14.23 -14.89 11.73
N PHE A 60 -14.04 -15.74 12.73
CA PHE A 60 -13.76 -17.16 12.56
C PHE A 60 -15.00 -17.98 12.18
N ASN A 61 -16.19 -17.38 12.19
CA ASN A 61 -17.44 -18.04 11.82
C ASN A 61 -18.01 -17.50 10.50
N LEU A 62 -17.34 -16.55 9.85
CA LEU A 62 -17.71 -16.07 8.53
C LEU A 62 -17.17 -17.00 7.44
N HIS A 63 -18.05 -17.37 6.51
CA HIS A 63 -17.62 -17.98 5.25
C HIS A 63 -16.62 -17.09 4.53
N THR A 64 -15.49 -17.68 4.17
CA THR A 64 -14.40 -17.00 3.50
C THR A 64 -14.63 -16.97 2.01
N THR A 65 -14.56 -15.79 1.39
CA THR A 65 -14.28 -15.68 -0.04
C THR A 65 -12.90 -16.27 -0.32
N GLU A 66 -12.74 -16.97 -1.44
CA GLU A 66 -11.44 -17.54 -1.81
C GLU A 66 -10.33 -16.48 -1.65
N PRO A 67 -9.22 -16.82 -0.96
CA PRO A 67 -8.16 -15.86 -0.70
C PRO A 67 -7.59 -15.37 -2.03
N MET A 68 -7.11 -14.12 -2.03
CA MET A 68 -6.53 -13.54 -3.23
C MET A 68 -5.46 -14.46 -3.82
N PRO A 69 -5.55 -14.83 -5.11
CA PRO A 69 -4.53 -15.64 -5.73
C PRO A 69 -3.20 -14.89 -5.65
N GLU A 70 -2.17 -15.52 -5.07
CA GLU A 70 -0.84 -14.91 -4.96
C GLU A 70 -0.34 -14.43 -6.34
N LYS A 71 -0.73 -15.14 -7.40
CA LYS A 71 -0.43 -14.82 -8.81
C LYS A 71 -1.06 -13.51 -9.31
N ALA A 72 -2.21 -13.11 -8.78
CA ALA A 72 -2.89 -11.86 -9.14
C ALA A 72 -2.18 -10.63 -8.56
N ILE A 73 -1.39 -10.79 -7.49
CA ILE A 73 -0.71 -9.68 -6.84
C ILE A 73 0.63 -9.37 -7.51
N SER A 74 0.74 -8.18 -8.10
CA SER A 74 2.00 -7.63 -8.59
C SER A 74 2.85 -7.20 -7.41
N PHE A 75 3.61 -8.13 -6.87
CA PHE A 75 4.65 -7.81 -5.91
C PHE A 75 5.88 -7.27 -6.65
N ARG A 76 6.37 -6.12 -6.20
CA ARG A 76 7.69 -5.61 -6.56
C ARG A 76 8.72 -6.75 -6.44
N ALA A 77 9.29 -7.16 -7.57
CA ALA A 77 10.24 -8.28 -7.70
C ALA A 77 10.00 -9.47 -6.73
N ARG A 78 9.03 -10.33 -7.08
CA ARG A 78 8.65 -11.61 -6.40
C ARG A 78 9.80 -12.51 -5.90
N THR A 79 11.03 -12.35 -6.39
CA THR A 79 12.18 -13.23 -6.12
C THR A 79 12.92 -12.93 -4.81
N LYS A 80 12.73 -11.76 -4.18
CA LYS A 80 13.43 -11.40 -2.93
C LYS A 80 12.57 -11.49 -1.66
N LEU A 81 11.25 -11.54 -1.80
CA LEU A 81 10.35 -11.57 -0.65
C LEU A 81 10.30 -12.96 -0.02
N LYS A 82 10.46 -13.00 1.31
CA LYS A 82 10.27 -14.21 2.12
C LYS A 82 8.83 -14.70 2.00
N ARG A 83 8.61 -16.02 2.15
CA ARG A 83 7.27 -16.61 2.09
C ARG A 83 6.28 -15.94 3.06
N SER A 84 6.74 -15.64 4.28
CA SER A 84 5.93 -14.95 5.30
C SER A 84 5.45 -13.57 4.84
N GLN A 85 6.30 -12.81 4.13
CA GLN A 85 5.93 -11.48 3.61
C GLN A 85 4.83 -11.59 2.55
N LYS A 86 4.94 -12.56 1.64
CA LYS A 86 3.91 -12.82 0.63
C LYS A 86 2.59 -13.25 1.27
N ASP A 87 2.66 -14.09 2.30
CA ASP A 87 1.48 -14.56 3.03
C ASP A 87 0.79 -13.39 3.77
N ILE A 88 1.54 -12.47 4.40
CA ILE A 88 0.98 -11.26 5.03
C ILE A 88 0.29 -10.39 3.98
N ALA A 89 0.98 -10.04 2.89
CA ALA A 89 0.44 -9.13 1.89
C ALA A 89 -0.78 -9.72 1.15
N THR A 90 -0.81 -11.04 0.93
CA THR A 90 -1.98 -11.74 0.39
C THR A 90 -3.16 -11.70 1.36
N ALA A 91 -2.89 -11.83 2.67
CA ALA A 91 -3.91 -11.70 3.69
C ALA A 91 -4.46 -10.27 3.79
N GLU A 92 -3.58 -9.26 3.74
CA GLU A 92 -3.97 -7.84 3.71
C GLU A 92 -4.83 -7.53 2.48
N ALA A 93 -4.41 -8.00 1.30
CA ALA A 93 -5.16 -7.83 0.06
C ALA A 93 -6.58 -8.43 0.18
N THR A 94 -6.69 -9.66 0.68
CA THR A 94 -7.97 -10.35 0.86
C THR A 94 -8.91 -9.56 1.79
N LEU A 95 -8.42 -9.17 2.97
CA LEU A 95 -9.24 -8.48 3.97
C LEU A 95 -9.59 -7.04 3.56
N ALA A 96 -8.70 -6.37 2.83
CA ALA A 96 -8.98 -5.05 2.27
C ALA A 96 -9.99 -5.12 1.11
N THR A 97 -9.99 -6.18 0.31
CA THR A 97 -11.06 -6.44 -0.67
C THR A 97 -12.38 -6.66 0.04
N GLU A 98 -12.44 -7.44 1.12
CA GLU A 98 -13.66 -7.61 1.93
C GLU A 98 -14.15 -6.27 2.49
N LEU A 99 -13.24 -5.42 3.00
CA LEU A 99 -13.57 -4.09 3.49
C LEU A 99 -14.05 -3.15 2.37
N SER A 100 -13.43 -3.22 1.20
CA SER A 100 -13.81 -2.46 0.01
C SER A 100 -15.19 -2.88 -0.53
N ASP A 101 -15.45 -4.19 -0.59
CA ASP A 101 -16.75 -4.75 -0.96
C ASP A 101 -17.83 -4.24 0.00
N TRP A 102 -17.56 -4.27 1.32
CA TRP A 102 -18.46 -3.68 2.31
C TRP A 102 -18.67 -2.17 2.08
N CYS A 103 -17.61 -1.39 1.84
CA CYS A 103 -17.71 0.04 1.53
C CYS A 103 -18.57 0.29 0.28
N ASN A 104 -18.45 -0.52 -0.76
CA ASN A 104 -19.27 -0.41 -1.97
C ASN A 104 -20.76 -0.66 -1.71
N THR A 105 -21.13 -1.42 -0.66
CA THR A 105 -22.54 -1.59 -0.27
C THR A 105 -23.13 -0.34 0.42
N LYS A 106 -22.29 0.51 0.98
CA LYS A 106 -22.68 1.69 1.77
C LYS A 106 -22.48 3.01 1.03
N PHE A 107 -21.52 3.05 0.10
CA PHE A 107 -21.06 4.26 -0.57
C PHE A 107 -20.94 4.05 -2.08
N ASN A 108 -21.26 5.08 -2.85
CA ASN A 108 -20.97 5.13 -4.27
C ASN A 108 -19.52 5.58 -4.48
N LEU A 109 -18.62 4.61 -4.59
CA LEU A 109 -17.21 4.87 -4.87
C LEU A 109 -16.96 5.12 -6.37
N PRO A 110 -15.89 5.85 -6.74
CA PRO A 110 -15.56 6.09 -8.15
C PRO A 110 -15.44 4.79 -8.94
N LYS A 111 -15.97 4.81 -10.18
CA LYS A 111 -15.91 3.68 -11.11
C LYS A 111 -14.50 3.56 -11.69
N THR A 112 -14.10 2.33 -11.99
CA THR A 112 -12.82 2.04 -12.64
C THR A 112 -12.75 2.71 -14.01
N ASP A 113 -11.69 3.50 -14.21
CA ASP A 113 -11.37 4.19 -15.46
C ASP A 113 -9.84 4.16 -15.70
N VAL A 114 -9.28 2.95 -15.61
CA VAL A 114 -7.86 2.69 -15.82
C VAL A 114 -7.70 1.89 -17.12
N PRO A 115 -7.17 2.49 -18.19
CA PRO A 115 -6.99 1.79 -19.45
C PRO A 115 -5.82 0.81 -19.37
N THR A 116 -5.87 -0.22 -20.20
CA THR A 116 -4.75 -1.14 -20.44
C THR A 116 -3.97 -0.65 -21.66
N ILE A 117 -2.68 -0.34 -21.47
CA ILE A 117 -1.79 0.20 -22.50
C ILE A 117 -0.54 -0.69 -22.57
N GLU A 118 -0.66 -1.78 -23.33
CA GLU A 118 0.38 -2.81 -23.47
C GLU A 118 1.12 -2.68 -24.81
N GLY A 119 2.33 -3.26 -24.90
CA GLY A 119 3.10 -3.35 -26.15
C GLY A 119 3.74 -2.05 -26.64
N VAL A 120 3.70 -0.97 -25.84
CA VAL A 120 4.38 0.30 -26.10
C VAL A 120 5.44 0.57 -25.04
N GLY A 121 6.43 1.41 -25.37
CA GLY A 121 7.45 1.81 -24.41
C GLY A 121 6.87 2.56 -23.20
N PRO A 122 7.46 2.44 -22.00
CA PRO A 122 6.88 2.95 -20.75
C PRO A 122 6.67 4.47 -20.72
N VAL A 123 7.53 5.21 -21.41
CA VAL A 123 7.39 6.68 -21.53
C VAL A 123 6.17 7.04 -22.39
N LEU A 124 5.95 6.33 -23.50
CA LEU A 124 4.80 6.56 -24.37
C LEU A 124 3.50 6.14 -23.67
N ALA A 125 3.50 5.02 -22.94
CA ALA A 125 2.35 4.61 -22.11
C ALA A 125 1.97 5.69 -21.08
N ALA A 126 2.96 6.30 -20.41
CA ALA A 126 2.71 7.40 -19.48
C ALA A 126 2.10 8.63 -20.18
N GLU A 127 2.59 9.01 -21.36
CA GLU A 127 2.07 10.12 -22.17
C GLU A 127 0.63 9.83 -22.66
N MET A 128 0.37 8.61 -23.12
CA MET A 128 -0.96 8.16 -23.54
C MET A 128 -1.94 8.22 -22.38
N LEU A 129 -1.56 7.73 -21.20
CA LEU A 129 -2.44 7.77 -20.02
C LEU A 129 -2.75 9.22 -19.60
N ARG A 130 -1.76 10.11 -19.58
CA ARG A 130 -2.00 11.53 -19.26
C ARG A 130 -2.94 12.20 -20.25
N LYS A 131 -2.86 11.82 -21.53
CA LYS A 131 -3.76 12.29 -22.59
C LYS A 131 -5.18 11.76 -22.38
N GLU A 132 -5.33 10.47 -22.09
CA GLU A 132 -6.62 9.83 -21.84
C GLU A 132 -7.32 10.46 -20.62
N TRP A 133 -6.59 10.66 -19.54
CA TRP A 133 -7.06 11.32 -18.32
C TRP A 133 -7.11 12.85 -18.42
N LYS A 134 -6.81 13.44 -19.59
CA LYS A 134 -6.89 14.88 -19.88
C LYS A 134 -6.15 15.77 -18.88
N MET A 135 -5.01 15.30 -18.37
CA MET A 135 -4.26 15.98 -17.31
C MET A 135 -3.34 17.12 -17.81
N GLY A 136 -3.15 17.21 -19.12
CA GLY A 136 -2.13 18.06 -19.73
C GLY A 136 -0.71 17.63 -19.33
N GLU A 137 0.24 18.58 -19.34
CA GLU A 137 1.68 18.32 -19.13
C GLU A 137 2.21 18.90 -17.80
N GLY A 138 1.31 19.38 -16.93
CA GLY A 138 1.65 19.99 -15.64
C GLY A 138 1.95 18.97 -14.54
N ALA A 139 2.48 19.47 -13.42
CA ALA A 139 2.66 18.66 -12.22
C ALA A 139 1.31 18.20 -11.66
N ILE A 140 1.28 16.98 -11.12
CA ILE A 140 0.07 16.41 -10.52
C ILE A 140 -0.10 16.98 -9.10
N PRO A 141 -1.19 17.70 -8.76
CA PRO A 141 -1.31 18.31 -7.44
C PRO A 141 -1.40 17.29 -6.29
N ASN A 142 -2.18 16.22 -6.48
CA ASN A 142 -2.31 15.11 -5.53
C ASN A 142 -2.45 13.82 -6.35
N LEU A 143 -1.46 12.92 -6.25
CA LEU A 143 -1.46 11.70 -7.05
C LEU A 143 -2.50 10.72 -6.54
N LEU A 144 -2.58 10.48 -5.23
CA LEU A 144 -3.50 9.48 -4.70
C LEU A 144 -4.97 9.86 -4.98
N ALA A 145 -5.33 11.13 -4.81
CA ALA A 145 -6.67 11.61 -5.16
C ALA A 145 -6.98 11.43 -6.65
N LEU A 146 -6.00 11.63 -7.54
CA LEU A 146 -6.15 11.39 -8.97
C LEU A 146 -6.42 9.90 -9.25
N LEU A 147 -5.59 9.01 -8.70
CA LEU A 147 -5.75 7.56 -8.87
C LEU A 147 -7.14 7.10 -8.41
N GLU A 148 -7.56 7.58 -7.25
CA GLU A 148 -8.89 7.29 -6.67
C GLU A 148 -10.03 7.80 -7.54
N SER A 149 -9.88 8.98 -8.15
CA SER A 149 -10.90 9.54 -9.05
C SER A 149 -11.11 8.68 -10.31
N HIS A 150 -10.11 7.91 -10.72
CA HIS A 150 -10.20 6.90 -11.80
C HIS A 150 -10.51 5.48 -11.26
N GLY A 151 -11.04 5.39 -10.04
CA GLY A 151 -11.56 4.16 -9.47
C GLY A 151 -10.52 3.22 -8.83
N ILE A 152 -9.25 3.61 -8.76
CA ILE A 152 -8.23 2.82 -8.06
C ILE A 152 -8.48 2.86 -6.56
N ARG A 153 -8.57 1.69 -5.92
CA ARG A 153 -8.75 1.56 -4.47
C ARG A 153 -7.38 1.62 -3.78
N ILE A 154 -7.19 2.60 -2.91
CA ILE A 154 -5.94 2.79 -2.17
C ILE A 154 -6.11 2.33 -0.74
N PHE A 155 -5.24 1.41 -0.31
CA PHE A 155 -5.12 0.96 1.07
C PHE A 155 -3.67 1.08 1.54
N PHE A 156 -3.47 0.98 2.84
CA PHE A 156 -2.15 1.03 3.45
C PHE A 156 -1.79 -0.32 4.07
N ALA A 157 -0.64 -0.85 3.66
CA ALA A 157 -0.11 -2.09 4.18
C ALA A 157 0.50 -1.87 5.57
N GLY A 158 0.33 -2.85 6.46
CA GLY A 158 0.88 -2.82 7.79
C GLY A 158 2.40 -2.95 7.80
N GLU A 159 3.06 -2.25 8.72
CA GLU A 159 4.54 -2.24 8.80
C GLU A 159 5.12 -3.49 9.50
N ILE A 160 4.30 -4.27 10.19
CA ILE A 160 4.76 -5.44 10.96
C ILE A 160 5.07 -6.59 9.99
N GLY A 161 6.34 -6.94 9.86
CA GLY A 161 6.80 -8.07 9.06
C GLY A 161 6.72 -7.85 7.55
N ASN A 162 6.26 -6.69 7.11
CA ASN A 162 6.11 -6.33 5.71
C ASN A 162 7.24 -5.38 5.27
N GLU A 163 8.20 -5.90 4.51
CA GLU A 163 9.21 -5.09 3.79
C GLU A 163 8.75 -4.76 2.36
N VAL A 164 7.51 -5.12 2.01
CA VAL A 164 6.94 -4.77 0.70
C VAL A 164 6.56 -3.29 0.75
N ASP A 165 7.38 -2.51 0.08
CA ASP A 165 7.24 -1.06 -0.06
C ASP A 165 5.86 -0.62 -0.57
N ALA A 166 5.37 -1.29 -1.60
CA ALA A 166 4.06 -1.13 -2.21
C ALA A 166 3.78 -2.36 -3.09
N PHE A 167 2.50 -2.58 -3.40
CA PHE A 167 2.08 -3.57 -4.40
C PHE A 167 0.71 -3.20 -4.96
N SER A 168 0.36 -3.78 -6.11
CA SER A 168 -0.92 -3.55 -6.77
C SER A 168 -1.46 -4.82 -7.41
N TYR A 169 -2.77 -4.82 -7.66
CA TYR A 169 -3.44 -5.91 -8.38
C TYR A 169 -4.76 -5.46 -8.98
N TRP A 170 -5.23 -6.23 -9.95
CA TRP A 170 -6.60 -6.20 -10.43
C TRP A 170 -7.40 -7.29 -9.70
N GLU A 171 -8.49 -6.92 -9.05
CA GLU A 171 -9.37 -7.88 -8.39
C GLU A 171 -10.11 -8.71 -9.45
N PRO A 172 -9.91 -10.05 -9.54
CA PRO A 172 -10.43 -10.83 -10.66
C PRO A 172 -11.96 -10.84 -10.76
N ARG A 173 -12.68 -10.73 -9.64
CA ARG A 173 -14.15 -10.79 -9.63
C ARG A 173 -14.81 -9.50 -10.11
N THR A 174 -14.23 -8.35 -9.76
CA THR A 174 -14.84 -7.03 -9.98
C THR A 174 -14.13 -6.21 -11.04
N GLU A 175 -12.97 -6.68 -11.51
CA GLU A 175 -12.03 -5.91 -12.34
C GLU A 175 -11.74 -4.52 -11.75
N CYS A 176 -11.65 -4.44 -10.43
CA CYS A 176 -11.32 -3.20 -9.74
C CYS A 176 -9.81 -3.18 -9.39
N PRO A 177 -9.07 -2.12 -9.73
CA PRO A 177 -7.64 -2.02 -9.42
C PRO A 177 -7.41 -1.56 -7.98
N TYR A 178 -6.47 -2.21 -7.30
CA TYR A 178 -6.04 -1.90 -5.94
C TYR A 178 -4.57 -1.53 -5.90
N VAL A 179 -4.23 -0.57 -5.04
CA VAL A 179 -2.86 -0.16 -4.71
C VAL A 179 -2.69 -0.15 -3.20
N PHE A 180 -1.64 -0.81 -2.72
CA PHE A 180 -1.24 -0.86 -1.32
C PHE A 180 0.06 -0.10 -1.15
N LEU A 181 0.09 0.84 -0.20
CA LEU A 181 1.27 1.66 0.10
C LEU A 181 1.71 1.49 1.54
N THR A 182 3.02 1.59 1.79
CA THR A 182 3.56 1.69 3.16
C THR A 182 3.63 3.14 3.63
N THR A 183 3.50 3.35 4.94
CA THR A 183 3.54 4.70 5.56
C THR A 183 4.89 5.13 6.08
N SER A 184 5.84 4.20 6.22
CA SER A 184 7.16 4.42 6.82
C SER A 184 8.10 5.32 5.99
N LYS A 185 7.77 5.56 4.72
CA LYS A 185 8.60 6.33 3.77
C LYS A 185 8.21 7.81 3.67
N SER A 186 9.15 8.60 3.14
CA SER A 186 8.90 10.00 2.77
C SER A 186 7.75 10.13 1.77
N GLY A 187 7.14 11.31 1.71
CA GLY A 187 6.01 11.57 0.81
C GLY A 187 6.38 11.38 -0.66
N GLU A 188 7.58 11.78 -1.06
CA GLU A 188 8.06 11.62 -2.44
C GLU A 188 8.22 10.16 -2.84
N ARG A 189 8.73 9.32 -1.93
CA ARG A 189 8.90 7.90 -2.19
C ARG A 189 7.55 7.22 -2.30
N ARG A 190 6.60 7.49 -1.39
CA ARG A 190 5.22 6.98 -1.49
C ARG A 190 4.55 7.39 -2.79
N ARG A 191 4.73 8.63 -3.21
CA ARG A 191 4.20 9.13 -4.47
C ARG A 191 4.82 8.40 -5.68
N MET A 192 6.14 8.19 -5.66
CA MET A 192 6.82 7.42 -6.70
C MET A 192 6.34 5.96 -6.71
N ASP A 193 6.21 5.33 -5.55
CA ASP A 193 5.71 3.97 -5.41
C ASP A 193 4.28 3.86 -5.97
N ALA A 194 3.38 4.79 -5.64
CA ALA A 194 2.03 4.81 -6.21
C ALA A 194 2.01 4.98 -7.74
N ALA A 195 2.89 5.82 -8.30
CA ALA A 195 3.03 5.98 -9.75
C ALA A 195 3.66 4.74 -10.41
N HIS A 196 4.53 4.03 -9.71
CA HIS A 196 5.12 2.76 -10.13
C HIS A 196 4.06 1.66 -10.19
N GLU A 197 3.25 1.54 -9.13
CA GLU A 197 2.12 0.62 -9.09
C GLU A 197 1.08 0.93 -10.17
N LEU A 198 0.79 2.21 -10.44
CA LEU A 198 -0.02 2.60 -11.60
C LEU A 198 0.57 2.07 -12.91
N GLY A 199 1.89 2.13 -13.07
CA GLY A 199 2.58 1.58 -14.24
C GLY A 199 2.32 0.09 -14.43
N HIS A 200 2.33 -0.69 -13.34
CA HIS A 200 1.94 -2.11 -13.40
C HIS A 200 0.48 -2.30 -13.80
N LEU A 201 -0.44 -1.56 -13.19
CA LEU A 201 -1.87 -1.67 -13.49
C LEU A 201 -2.20 -1.35 -14.96
N VAL A 202 -1.46 -0.42 -15.56
CA VAL A 202 -1.69 0.08 -16.92
C VAL A 202 -0.97 -0.77 -17.96
N MET A 203 0.30 -1.11 -17.76
CA MET A 203 1.15 -1.74 -18.79
C MET A 203 1.29 -3.25 -18.64
N HIS A 204 0.97 -3.82 -17.48
CA HIS A 204 1.31 -5.20 -17.14
C HIS A 204 0.08 -6.01 -16.70
N ARG A 205 -1.13 -5.63 -17.14
CA ARG A 205 -2.40 -6.25 -16.70
C ARG A 205 -2.49 -7.71 -17.10
N ASN A 206 -2.18 -8.02 -18.36
CA ASN A 206 -2.32 -9.36 -18.93
C ASN A 206 -1.03 -10.17 -18.91
N LEU A 207 0.05 -9.62 -18.34
CA LEU A 207 1.28 -10.36 -18.19
C LEU A 207 1.09 -11.39 -17.08
N ASP A 208 1.30 -12.66 -17.42
CA ASP A 208 1.47 -13.71 -16.43
C ASP A 208 2.75 -13.40 -15.62
N MET A 209 2.59 -12.66 -14.53
CA MET A 209 3.66 -12.35 -13.57
C MET A 209 4.18 -13.63 -12.87
N GLY A 210 3.64 -14.79 -13.24
CA GLY A 210 3.82 -16.12 -12.72
C GLY A 210 5.18 -16.76 -12.97
N THR A 211 6.26 -15.97 -13.01
CA THR A 211 7.62 -16.33 -12.60
C THR A 211 8.48 -15.09 -12.75
N SER A 212 8.62 -14.31 -11.66
CA SER A 212 9.37 -13.05 -11.60
C SER A 212 8.77 -11.92 -12.45
N ALA A 213 8.35 -10.82 -11.82
CA ALA A 213 8.49 -9.53 -12.48
C ALA A 213 9.97 -9.45 -12.89
N THR A 214 10.25 -9.52 -14.18
CA THR A 214 11.62 -9.47 -14.66
C THR A 214 12.21 -8.13 -14.23
N LYS A 215 13.53 -8.05 -14.09
CA LYS A 215 14.22 -6.78 -13.82
C LYS A 215 13.80 -5.70 -14.84
N GLU A 216 13.41 -6.12 -16.03
CA GLU A 216 12.89 -5.29 -17.12
C GLU A 216 11.50 -4.73 -16.80
N ILE A 217 10.52 -5.57 -16.41
CA ILE A 217 9.16 -5.12 -16.01
C ILE A 217 9.23 -4.07 -14.89
N GLU A 218 10.08 -4.30 -13.89
CA GLU A 218 10.31 -3.35 -12.80
C GLU A 218 10.97 -2.05 -13.29
N ALA A 219 11.90 -2.15 -14.24
CA ALA A 219 12.53 -0.98 -14.85
C ALA A 219 11.53 -0.19 -15.72
N GLU A 220 10.63 -0.87 -16.41
CA GLU A 220 9.54 -0.27 -17.18
C GLU A 220 8.58 0.49 -16.27
N ALA A 221 8.11 -0.11 -15.18
CA ALA A 221 7.25 0.56 -14.20
C ALA A 221 7.94 1.80 -13.59
N ASN A 222 9.25 1.73 -13.28
CA ASN A 222 10.01 2.89 -12.80
C ASN A 222 10.14 4.02 -13.85
N ARG A 223 10.38 3.66 -15.12
CA ARG A 223 10.44 4.63 -16.23
C ARG A 223 9.09 5.27 -16.50
N PHE A 224 8.02 4.46 -16.47
CA PHE A 224 6.64 4.93 -16.56
C PHE A 224 6.35 5.93 -15.44
N ALA A 225 6.61 5.57 -14.18
CA ALA A 225 6.35 6.43 -13.03
C ALA A 225 7.06 7.77 -13.14
N SER A 226 8.35 7.73 -13.52
CA SER A 226 9.16 8.94 -13.71
C SER A 226 8.64 9.83 -14.84
N ALA A 227 8.24 9.24 -15.97
CA ALA A 227 7.68 9.97 -17.10
C ALA A 227 6.27 10.52 -16.82
N PHE A 228 5.43 9.75 -16.13
CA PHE A 228 4.07 10.12 -15.75
C PHE A 228 4.07 11.30 -14.77
N LEU A 229 4.95 11.26 -13.77
CA LEU A 229 5.09 12.33 -12.78
C LEU A 229 5.77 13.58 -13.36
N MET A 230 6.72 13.39 -14.29
CA MET A 230 7.55 14.46 -14.85
C MET A 230 7.60 14.38 -16.39
N PRO A 231 6.59 14.96 -17.07
CA PRO A 231 6.50 14.94 -18.52
C PRO A 231 7.70 15.64 -19.19
N LYS A 232 8.22 15.00 -20.24
CA LYS A 232 9.45 15.45 -20.93
C LYS A 232 9.31 16.87 -21.46
N SER A 233 8.17 17.18 -22.08
CA SER A 233 7.90 18.47 -22.72
C SER A 233 8.06 19.64 -21.74
N THR A 234 7.43 19.54 -20.58
CA THR A 234 7.48 20.55 -19.51
C THR A 234 8.86 20.61 -18.86
N MET A 235 9.50 19.47 -18.59
CA MET A 235 10.86 19.49 -18.03
C MET A 235 11.86 20.19 -18.96
N LEU A 236 11.84 19.90 -20.26
CA LEU A 236 12.75 20.53 -21.23
C LEU A 236 12.54 22.05 -21.33
N LYS A 237 11.32 22.52 -21.10
CA LYS A 237 10.97 23.94 -21.17
C LYS A 237 11.40 24.73 -19.93
N TYR A 238 11.30 24.12 -18.74
CA TYR A 238 11.44 24.84 -17.47
C TYR A 238 12.68 24.46 -16.64
N THR A 239 13.43 23.43 -17.03
CA THR A 239 14.64 23.00 -16.35
C THR A 239 15.88 23.34 -17.18
N PRO A 240 16.85 24.12 -16.66
CA PRO A 240 18.09 24.42 -17.38
C PRO A 240 18.94 23.17 -17.57
N ARG A 241 19.72 23.10 -18.66
CA ARG A 241 20.67 22.00 -18.88
C ARG A 241 21.86 22.11 -17.92
N GLY A 242 22.40 20.98 -17.49
CA GLY A 242 23.61 20.93 -16.67
C GLY A 242 23.49 21.61 -15.30
N PHE A 243 22.29 21.57 -14.71
CA PHE A 243 21.97 22.22 -13.43
C PHE A 243 22.81 21.69 -12.25
N SER A 244 22.92 22.50 -11.19
CA SER A 244 23.60 22.12 -9.95
C SER A 244 22.70 21.31 -9.00
N LEU A 245 23.29 20.68 -7.97
CA LEU A 245 22.50 19.98 -6.95
C LEU A 245 21.50 20.91 -6.24
N ARG A 246 21.86 22.19 -6.04
CA ARG A 246 20.98 23.20 -5.45
C ARG A 246 19.76 23.46 -6.34
N ASP A 247 19.97 23.55 -7.65
CA ASP A 247 18.89 23.75 -8.62
C ASP A 247 17.96 22.52 -8.64
N ALA A 248 18.52 21.31 -8.55
CA ALA A 248 17.73 20.09 -8.43
C ALA A 248 16.78 20.12 -7.21
N VAL A 249 17.27 20.59 -6.06
CA VAL A 249 16.46 20.77 -4.84
C VAL A 249 15.35 21.80 -5.04
N ALA A 250 15.61 22.87 -5.81
CA ALA A 250 14.61 23.87 -6.12
C ALA A 250 13.52 23.32 -7.06
N HIS A 251 13.93 22.66 -8.14
CA HIS A 251 13.01 22.16 -9.18
C HIS A 251 12.21 20.93 -8.76
N LYS A 252 12.74 20.05 -7.89
CA LYS A 252 11.97 18.87 -7.41
C LYS A 252 10.63 19.23 -6.77
N LYS A 253 10.53 20.44 -6.17
CA LYS A 253 9.35 20.91 -5.45
C LYS A 253 8.13 21.00 -6.35
N GLN A 254 8.31 21.45 -7.59
CA GLN A 254 7.23 21.56 -8.57
C GLN A 254 6.60 20.19 -8.84
N TRP A 255 7.42 19.15 -8.95
CA TRP A 255 7.00 17.80 -9.32
C TRP A 255 6.61 16.93 -8.12
N LYS A 256 6.94 17.38 -6.90
CA LYS A 256 6.76 16.65 -5.64
C LYS A 256 7.46 15.28 -5.62
N VAL A 257 8.64 15.21 -6.24
CA VAL A 257 9.47 13.99 -6.29
C VAL A 257 10.75 14.16 -5.50
N SER A 258 11.49 13.07 -5.27
CA SER A 258 12.79 13.15 -4.60
C SER A 258 13.84 13.80 -5.48
N VAL A 259 14.89 14.37 -4.88
CA VAL A 259 16.04 14.90 -5.65
C VAL A 259 16.63 13.81 -6.54
N ALA A 260 16.72 12.58 -6.04
CA ALA A 260 17.23 11.44 -6.80
C ALA A 260 16.36 11.13 -8.03
N ALA A 261 15.03 11.11 -7.88
CA ALA A 261 14.11 10.90 -8.99
C ALA A 261 14.20 12.02 -10.04
N PHE A 262 14.29 13.27 -9.60
CA PHE A 262 14.45 14.41 -10.50
C PHE A 262 15.75 14.35 -11.31
N ILE A 263 16.88 14.03 -10.67
CA ILE A 263 18.18 13.86 -11.36
C ILE A 263 18.10 12.70 -12.34
N PHE A 264 17.53 11.56 -11.93
CA PHE A 264 17.37 10.39 -12.79
C PHE A 264 16.57 10.72 -14.05
N ARG A 265 15.39 11.33 -13.90
CA ARG A 265 14.57 11.71 -15.05
C ARG A 265 15.26 12.75 -15.93
N SER A 266 15.98 13.71 -15.34
CA SER A 266 16.70 14.73 -16.09
C SER A 266 17.81 14.12 -16.96
N HIS A 267 18.49 13.09 -16.48
CA HIS A 267 19.44 12.31 -17.27
C HIS A 267 18.74 11.52 -18.39
N ASP A 268 17.65 10.82 -18.06
CA ASP A 268 16.85 10.03 -19.01
C ASP A 268 16.33 10.85 -20.21
N ILE A 269 16.03 12.14 -20.03
CA ILE A 269 15.59 13.03 -21.11
C ILE A 269 16.70 13.89 -21.74
N GLY A 270 17.96 13.69 -21.34
CA GLY A 270 19.12 14.37 -21.92
C GLY A 270 19.37 15.81 -21.43
N LEU A 271 18.83 16.20 -20.26
CA LEU A 271 19.20 17.46 -19.60
C LEU A 271 20.56 17.38 -18.89
N LEU A 272 21.00 16.16 -18.58
CA LEU A 272 22.28 15.87 -17.94
C LEU A 272 23.09 14.88 -18.78
N THR A 273 24.40 15.10 -18.86
CA THR A 273 25.34 14.09 -19.36
C THR A 273 25.59 13.01 -18.30
N ASP A 274 26.15 11.86 -18.69
CA ASP A 274 26.53 10.79 -17.76
C ASP A 274 27.46 11.32 -16.64
N TRP A 275 28.43 12.16 -17.01
CA TRP A 275 29.35 12.76 -16.04
C TRP A 275 28.62 13.65 -15.02
N GLN A 276 27.69 14.49 -15.48
CA GLN A 276 26.89 15.36 -14.60
C GLN A 276 26.00 14.52 -13.67
N TYR A 277 25.33 13.50 -14.21
CA TYR A 277 24.52 12.56 -13.46
C TYR A 277 25.31 11.90 -12.32
N HIS A 278 26.46 11.30 -12.63
CA HIS A 278 27.30 10.63 -11.62
C HIS A 278 27.83 11.61 -10.57
N ASN A 279 28.25 12.81 -10.97
CA ASN A 279 28.72 13.83 -10.05
C ASN A 279 27.60 14.30 -9.08
N LEU A 280 26.39 14.53 -9.60
CA LEU A 280 25.25 14.91 -8.78
C LEU A 280 24.86 13.80 -7.79
N PHE A 281 24.88 12.53 -8.21
CA PHE A 281 24.63 11.41 -7.30
C PHE A 281 25.70 11.26 -6.21
N LYS A 282 26.97 11.55 -6.53
CA LYS A 282 28.05 11.60 -5.54
C LYS A 282 27.79 12.69 -4.50
N GLN A 283 27.44 13.90 -4.94
CA GLN A 283 27.11 15.02 -4.05
C GLN A 283 25.88 14.73 -3.19
N LEU A 284 24.81 14.18 -3.80
CA LEU A 284 23.59 13.76 -3.11
C LEU A 284 23.90 12.75 -1.99
N SER A 285 24.79 11.80 -2.27
CA SER A 285 25.22 10.79 -1.29
C SER A 285 26.05 11.41 -0.17
N ALA A 286 26.99 12.31 -0.50
CA ALA A 286 27.80 13.03 0.48
C ALA A 286 26.96 13.93 1.40
N ALA A 287 25.84 14.47 0.90
CA ALA A 287 24.89 15.25 1.68
C ALA A 287 23.94 14.41 2.56
N GLY A 288 23.99 13.07 2.49
CA GLY A 288 23.07 12.19 3.23
C GLY A 288 21.65 12.11 2.65
N TRP A 289 21.39 12.75 1.52
CA TRP A 289 20.06 12.90 0.93
C TRP A 289 19.53 11.66 0.20
N ARG A 290 20.24 10.53 0.30
CA ARG A 290 19.70 9.23 -0.12
C ARG A 290 18.62 8.75 0.85
N THR A 291 18.77 9.08 2.13
CA THR A 291 17.89 8.64 3.22
C THR A 291 17.12 9.79 3.83
N ASP A 292 17.73 10.97 3.93
CA ASP A 292 17.12 12.18 4.51
C ASP A 292 16.81 13.21 3.43
N GLU A 293 15.59 13.17 2.89
CA GLU A 293 15.19 13.97 1.74
C GLU A 293 15.09 15.47 2.08
N PRO A 294 15.81 16.36 1.37
CA PRO A 294 15.75 17.79 1.65
C PRO A 294 14.40 18.37 1.21
N ASN A 295 13.85 19.25 2.06
CA ASN A 295 12.53 19.86 1.87
C ASN A 295 11.46 18.80 1.56
N ALA A 296 11.39 17.76 2.40
CA ALA A 296 10.45 16.66 2.23
C ALA A 296 9.01 17.17 2.14
N ILE A 297 8.22 16.62 1.20
CA ILE A 297 6.81 16.95 1.08
C ILE A 297 6.00 16.33 2.23
N ILE A 298 4.87 16.95 2.57
CA ILE A 298 3.85 16.29 3.37
C ILE A 298 3.32 15.11 2.55
N PRO A 299 3.37 13.89 3.11
CA PRO A 299 2.87 12.74 2.39
C PRO A 299 1.39 12.84 2.06
N GLU A 300 1.06 12.51 0.83
CA GLU A 300 -0.31 12.44 0.35
C GLU A 300 -1.05 11.29 1.05
N GLN A 301 -2.35 11.46 1.23
CA GLN A 301 -3.24 10.51 1.88
C GLN A 301 -4.43 10.22 0.94
N SER A 302 -5.07 9.08 1.15
CA SER A 302 -6.31 8.72 0.46
C SER A 302 -7.43 9.73 0.80
N GLU A 303 -8.02 10.36 -0.22
CA GLU A 303 -9.15 11.28 -0.02
C GLU A 303 -10.47 10.49 0.08
N VAL A 304 -10.59 9.38 -0.64
CA VAL A 304 -11.73 8.47 -0.53
C VAL A 304 -11.82 7.89 0.88
N ASN A 305 -10.74 7.34 1.44
CA ASN A 305 -10.77 6.74 2.78
C ASN A 305 -11.05 7.79 3.86
N LYS A 306 -10.51 9.02 3.73
CA LYS A 306 -10.87 10.15 4.61
C LYS A 306 -12.37 10.44 4.57
N GLN A 307 -12.97 10.48 3.39
CA GLN A 307 -14.40 10.72 3.22
C GLN A 307 -15.22 9.57 3.79
N VAL A 308 -14.84 8.32 3.54
CA VAL A 308 -15.48 7.13 4.13
C VAL A 308 -15.47 7.21 5.65
N ILE A 309 -14.32 7.47 6.27
CA ILE A 309 -14.20 7.60 7.73
C ILE A 309 -15.05 8.78 8.25
N THR A 310 -15.05 9.91 7.55
CA THR A 310 -15.81 11.11 7.92
C THR A 310 -17.32 10.90 7.80
N LEU A 311 -17.78 10.14 6.80
CA LEU A 311 -19.20 9.83 6.64
C LEU A 311 -19.65 8.80 7.67
N LEU A 312 -18.82 7.78 7.95
CA LEU A 312 -19.08 6.81 9.01
C LEU A 312 -19.12 7.44 10.41
N SER A 313 -18.36 8.51 10.68
CA SER A 313 -18.47 9.21 11.97
C SER A 313 -19.77 10.02 12.12
N LYS A 314 -20.41 10.39 11.01
CA LYS A 314 -21.67 11.15 10.96
C LYS A 314 -22.92 10.27 10.89
N MET A 315 -22.79 9.02 10.43
CA MET A 315 -23.86 8.04 10.45
C MET A 315 -24.07 7.51 11.87
N PRO A 316 -25.29 7.07 12.24
CA PRO A 316 -25.49 6.34 13.50
C PRO A 316 -24.64 5.06 13.56
N GLN A 317 -24.26 4.54 12.40
CA GLN A 317 -23.29 3.46 12.22
C GLN A 317 -21.86 4.01 12.28
N LYS A 318 -21.13 3.74 13.36
CA LYS A 318 -19.71 4.12 13.51
C LYS A 318 -18.80 3.15 12.73
N LEU A 319 -17.50 3.41 12.65
CA LEU A 319 -16.53 2.43 12.10
C LEU A 319 -16.58 1.08 12.85
N SER A 320 -17.01 1.07 14.11
CA SER A 320 -17.31 -0.17 14.85
C SER A 320 -18.41 -1.02 14.20
N THR A 321 -19.33 -0.41 13.45
CA THR A 321 -20.34 -1.13 12.67
C THR A 321 -19.70 -1.86 11.49
N ALA A 322 -18.71 -1.27 10.83
CA ALA A 322 -17.91 -1.98 9.82
C ALA A 322 -17.25 -3.21 10.43
N THR A 323 -16.66 -3.08 11.62
CA THR A 323 -16.10 -4.20 12.39
C THR A 323 -17.15 -5.26 12.73
N ASN A 324 -18.39 -4.88 13.03
CA ASN A 324 -19.44 -5.86 13.33
C ASN A 324 -19.93 -6.59 12.08
N GLU A 325 -20.08 -5.88 10.95
CA GLU A 325 -20.62 -6.45 9.71
C GLU A 325 -19.56 -7.22 8.91
N THR A 326 -18.29 -6.80 8.93
CA THR A 326 -17.18 -7.49 8.28
C THR A 326 -16.43 -8.45 9.20
N ALA A 327 -16.73 -8.41 10.51
CA ALA A 327 -15.98 -9.07 11.57
C ALA A 327 -14.47 -8.72 11.60
N LEU A 328 -14.03 -7.66 10.93
CA LEU A 328 -12.63 -7.25 10.91
C LEU A 328 -12.26 -6.47 12.18
N PRO A 329 -11.08 -6.72 12.80
CA PRO A 329 -10.61 -5.94 13.93
C PRO A 329 -10.57 -4.44 13.61
N LEU A 330 -11.06 -3.61 14.54
CA LEU A 330 -11.11 -2.15 14.33
C LEU A 330 -9.73 -1.55 14.03
N GLU A 331 -8.68 -2.02 14.71
CA GLU A 331 -7.29 -1.63 14.45
C GLU A 331 -6.87 -1.96 13.01
N LEU A 332 -7.30 -3.12 12.48
CA LEU A 332 -7.00 -3.51 11.10
C LEU A 332 -7.71 -2.59 10.11
N CYS A 333 -9.00 -2.29 10.33
CA CYS A 333 -9.75 -1.35 9.48
C CYS A 333 -9.09 0.03 9.45
N TYR A 334 -8.72 0.56 10.61
CA TYR A 334 -7.99 1.83 10.69
C TYR A 334 -6.65 1.75 9.97
N GLN A 335 -5.91 0.66 10.15
CA GLN A 335 -4.61 0.50 9.52
C GLN A 335 -4.74 0.47 7.99
N LEU A 336 -5.65 -0.33 7.46
CA LEU A 336 -5.90 -0.43 6.01
C LEU A 336 -6.34 0.92 5.42
N LEU A 337 -7.21 1.67 6.10
CA LEU A 337 -7.76 2.92 5.57
C LEU A 337 -6.81 4.12 5.71
N THR A 338 -6.02 4.18 6.79
CA THR A 338 -5.24 5.38 7.15
C THR A 338 -3.74 5.18 7.20
N GLY A 339 -3.27 3.92 7.22
CA GLY A 339 -1.88 3.59 7.46
C GLY A 339 -1.39 3.95 8.86
N THR A 340 -2.29 4.28 9.79
CA THR A 340 -1.95 4.51 11.19
C THR A 340 -2.25 3.26 12.02
N SER A 341 -1.21 2.73 12.67
CA SER A 341 -1.34 1.71 13.71
C SER A 341 -1.97 2.34 14.96
N ALA A 342 -3.30 2.46 14.98
CA ALA A 342 -4.02 2.89 16.17
C ALA A 342 -4.05 1.72 17.17
N GLN A 343 -3.23 1.76 18.22
CA GLN A 343 -3.52 0.96 19.40
C GLN A 343 -4.82 1.51 19.99
N VAL A 344 -5.94 0.85 19.69
CA VAL A 344 -7.22 1.16 20.30
C VAL A 344 -7.13 0.77 21.76
N VAL A 345 -6.85 1.74 22.64
CA VAL A 345 -7.04 1.57 24.07
C VAL A 345 -8.55 1.51 24.28
N LEU A 346 -9.10 0.29 24.31
CA LEU A 346 -10.44 0.06 24.83
C LEU A 346 -10.47 0.61 26.25
N GLY A 347 -11.30 1.62 26.49
CA GLY A 347 -11.43 2.30 27.78
C GLY A 347 -11.94 1.36 28.87
N GLY A 348 -11.04 0.57 29.44
CA GLY A 348 -11.19 -0.14 30.70
C GLY A 348 -10.13 0.39 31.66
N LYS A 349 -10.57 0.84 32.84
CA LYS A 349 -9.72 1.43 33.90
C LYS A 349 -8.42 0.63 34.06
N THR A 350 -7.31 1.18 33.60
CA THR A 350 -5.98 0.57 33.76
C THR A 350 -5.30 1.17 34.98
N PRO A 351 -4.65 0.38 35.85
CA PRO A 351 -3.86 0.91 36.95
C PRO A 351 -2.63 1.63 36.40
N THR A 352 -2.30 2.76 37.03
CA THR A 352 -1.18 3.64 36.68
C THR A 352 0.16 2.91 36.68
N SER A 353 0.80 2.84 35.51
CA SER A 353 2.24 2.54 35.38
C SER A 353 2.92 3.71 34.69
N LYS A 354 3.82 4.37 35.42
CA LYS A 354 4.61 5.53 34.97
C LYS A 354 5.71 5.06 34.03
N THR A 355 5.66 5.45 32.76
CA THR A 355 6.86 5.60 31.93
C THR A 355 6.81 6.90 31.13
N CYS A 356 7.86 7.68 31.32
CA CYS A 356 8.06 9.02 30.79
C CYS A 356 8.47 8.95 29.30
N ARG A 357 7.59 9.38 28.40
CA ARG A 357 7.93 9.94 27.08
C ARG A 357 6.90 11.02 26.79
N ARG A 358 7.35 12.20 26.32
CA ARG A 358 6.49 13.35 25.95
C ARG A 358 5.40 12.87 24.98
N LYS A 359 4.18 12.68 25.51
CA LYS A 359 2.96 12.45 24.76
C LYS A 359 2.22 13.78 24.66
N ALA A 360 1.70 14.11 23.49
CA ALA A 360 0.68 15.12 23.38
C ALA A 360 -0.63 14.52 23.92
N ASP A 361 -0.95 14.82 25.17
CA ASP A 361 -2.21 14.45 25.79
C ASP A 361 -3.30 15.40 25.28
N LEU A 362 -3.98 15.00 24.20
CA LEU A 362 -5.24 15.61 23.78
C LEU A 362 -6.36 15.01 24.61
N THR A 363 -6.86 15.76 25.59
CA THR A 363 -8.08 15.44 26.32
C THR A 363 -9.26 16.13 25.65
N VAL A 364 -10.30 15.35 25.32
CA VAL A 364 -11.60 15.89 24.90
C VAL A 364 -12.29 16.43 26.16
N VAL A 365 -12.45 17.75 26.24
CA VAL A 365 -13.32 18.38 27.24
C VAL A 365 -14.76 18.21 26.74
N GLN A 366 -15.60 17.59 27.58
CA GLN A 366 -17.04 17.45 27.32
C GLN A 366 -17.75 18.81 27.31
#